data_AF-A0A223HQM8-F1
#
_entry.id   AF-A0A223HQM8-F1
#
_cell.length_a   1.000
_cell.length_b   1.000
_cell.length_c   1.000
_cell.angle_alpha   90.00
_cell.angle_beta   90.00
_cell.angle_gamma   90.00
#
_symmetry.space_group_name_H-M   'P 1'
#
loop_
_entity.id
_entity.type
_entity.pdbx_description
1 polymer ?
#
loop_
_entity_poly.entity_id
_entity_poly.type
_entity_poly.pdbx_seq_one_letter_code
_entity_poly.pdbx_strand_id
1 'polypeptide(L)' 'MRGNIISLIGSSCSCSQTEAQEYLDSEIRYLRELQEVDDLREDDMETACLNLGLDLDYREYFINRLAGA' A
#
# COMPACT_ATOMS: atom_id res chain seq x y z
N MET A 1 -5.83 3.61 12.89
CA MET A 1 -4.73 2.76 12.37
C MET A 1 -3.93 3.38 11.21
N ARG A 2 -4.33 4.49 10.57
CA ARG A 2 -3.52 5.15 9.52
C ARG A 2 -2.18 5.75 10.02
N GLY A 3 -2.11 6.25 11.26
CA GLY A 3 -0.85 6.77 11.82
C GLY A 3 0.25 5.71 12.01
N ASN A 4 -0.13 4.42 12.08
CA ASN A 4 0.83 3.32 12.23
C ASN A 4 1.47 2.93 10.90
N ILE A 5 0.72 2.91 9.80
CA ILE A 5 1.25 2.39 8.52
C ILE A 5 2.40 3.25 8.00
N ILE A 6 2.27 4.59 8.03
CA ILE A 6 3.34 5.50 7.62
C ILE A 6 4.60 5.35 8.48
N SER A 7 4.44 5.12 9.79
CA SER A 7 5.57 4.92 10.69
C SER A 7 6.27 3.59 10.44
N LEU A 8 5.50 2.54 10.11
CA LEU A 8 6.04 1.21 9.75
C LEU A 8 6.81 1.28 8.43
N ILE A 9 6.22 1.89 7.40
CA ILE A 9 6.88 2.10 6.10
C ILE A 9 8.17 2.91 6.28
N GLY A 10 8.11 4.01 7.04
CA GLY A 10 9.30 4.82 7.34
C GLY A 10 10.40 4.04 8.04
N SER A 11 10.05 3.12 8.95
CA SER A 11 11.00 2.24 9.62
C SER A 11 11.59 1.18 8.69
N SER A 12 10.77 0.55 7.84
CA SER A 12 11.21 -0.53 6.94
C SER A 12 12.03 0.00 5.77
N CYS A 13 11.60 1.09 5.16
CA CYS A 13 12.26 1.73 4.01
C CYS A 13 13.36 2.72 4.42
N SER A 14 13.56 2.96 5.73
CA SER A 14 14.49 3.97 6.26
C SER A 14 14.29 5.36 5.64
N CYS A 15 13.02 5.77 5.47
CA CYS A 15 12.63 7.01 4.83
C CYS A 15 11.85 7.94 5.77
N SER A 16 11.72 9.21 5.38
CA SER A 16 10.92 10.18 6.13
C SER A 16 9.41 9.85 6.06
N GLN A 17 8.62 10.41 6.97
CA GLN A 17 7.16 10.23 6.92
C GLN A 17 6.55 10.74 5.60
N THR A 18 7.13 11.79 5.01
CA THR A 18 6.71 12.31 3.70
C THR A 18 7.00 11.31 2.59
N GLU A 19 8.20 10.74 2.54
CA GLU A 19 8.55 9.72 1.53
C GLU A 19 7.71 8.45 1.71
N ALA A 20 7.51 8.01 2.95
CA ALA A 20 6.64 6.88 3.27
C ALA A 20 5.19 7.11 2.79
N GLN A 21 4.69 8.33 2.92
CA GLN A 21 3.39 8.75 2.39
C GLN A 21 3.37 8.67 0.86
N GLU A 22 4.40 9.19 0.19
CA GLU A 22 4.52 9.15 -1.28
C GLU A 22 4.61 7.72 -1.82
N TYR A 23 5.34 6.83 -1.15
CA TYR A 23 5.40 5.42 -1.50
C TYR A 23 4.03 4.76 -1.35
N LEU A 24 3.36 4.98 -0.20
CA LEU A 24 2.03 4.43 0.02
C LEU A 24 1.02 4.92 -1.02
N ASP A 25 1.03 6.22 -1.31
CA ASP A 25 0.12 6.82 -2.30
C ASP A 25 0.43 6.32 -3.72
N SER A 26 1.70 6.05 -4.04
CA SER A 26 2.11 5.46 -5.32
C SER A 26 1.59 4.03 -5.50
N GLU A 27 1.74 3.18 -4.47
CA GLU A 27 1.20 1.81 -4.49
C GLU A 27 -0.32 1.82 -4.60
N ILE A 28 -1.02 2.68 -3.84
CA ILE A 28 -2.47 2.81 -3.94
C ILE A 28 -2.89 3.24 -5.35
N ARG A 29 -2.16 4.19 -5.96
CA ARG A 29 -2.45 4.64 -7.33
C ARG A 29 -2.26 3.50 -8.32
N TYR A 30 -1.16 2.75 -8.22
CA TYR A 30 -0.89 1.60 -9.08
C TYR A 30 -2.00 0.54 -8.99
N LEU A 31 -2.40 0.16 -7.77
CA LEU A 31 -3.48 -0.82 -7.58
C LEU A 31 -4.83 -0.33 -8.12
N ARG A 32 -5.11 0.98 -8.05
CA ARG A 32 -6.30 1.57 -8.68
C ARG A 32 -6.27 1.50 -10.19
N GLU A 33 -5.12 1.82 -10.80
CA GLU A 33 -4.94 1.72 -12.25
C GLU A 33 -5.19 0.27 -12.73
N LEU A 34 -4.71 -0.73 -11.98
CA LEU A 34 -5.00 -2.15 -12.24
C LEU A 34 -6.49 -2.48 -12.09
N GLN A 35 -7.16 -1.92 -11.07
CA GLN A 35 -8.58 -2.13 -10.82
C GLN A 35 -9.44 -1.55 -11.96
N GLU A 36 -9.05 -0.39 -12.48
CA GLU A 36 -9.76 0.29 -13.58
C GLU A 36 -9.72 -0.50 -14.90
N VAL A 37 -8.66 -1.29 -15.10
CA VAL A 37 -8.49 -2.15 -16.29
C VAL A 37 -8.88 -3.61 -16.06
N ASP A 38 -9.48 -3.94 -14.90
CA ASP A 38 -9.87 -5.30 -14.49
C ASP A 38 -8.69 -6.30 -14.49
N ASP A 39 -7.46 -5.83 -14.24
CA ASP A 39 -6.25 -6.67 -14.15
C ASP A 39 -5.71 -6.75 -12.71
N LEU A 40 -6.43 -6.19 -11.73
CA LEU A 40 -6.05 -6.26 -10.32
C LEU A 40 -6.20 -7.69 -9.77
N ARG A 41 -5.11 -8.22 -9.21
CA ARG A 41 -5.02 -9.55 -8.60
C ARG A 41 -4.65 -9.46 -7.13
N GLU A 42 -4.82 -10.57 -6.43
CA GLU A 42 -4.40 -10.68 -5.03
C GLU A 42 -2.88 -10.52 -4.87
N ASP A 43 -2.10 -11.07 -5.81
CA ASP A 43 -0.64 -10.97 -5.84
C ASP A 43 -0.13 -9.52 -5.93
N ASP A 44 -0.89 -8.61 -6.55
CA ASP A 44 -0.54 -7.20 -6.63
C ASP A 44 -0.61 -6.53 -5.25
N MET A 45 -1.55 -6.95 -4.41
CA MET A 45 -1.67 -6.45 -3.04
C MET A 45 -0.54 -6.98 -2.16
N GLU A 46 -0.12 -8.23 -2.36
CA GLU A 46 1.07 -8.78 -1.69
C GLU A 46 2.32 -8.00 -2.11
N THR A 47 2.47 -7.74 -3.40
CA THR A 47 3.59 -6.97 -3.95
C THR A 47 3.63 -5.56 -3.38
N ALA A 48 2.49 -4.87 -3.29
CA ALA A 48 2.40 -3.55 -2.68
C ALA A 48 2.81 -3.57 -1.20
N CYS A 49 2.41 -4.59 -0.43
CA CYS A 49 2.85 -4.75 0.96
C CYS A 49 4.38 -4.91 1.04
N LEU A 50 4.95 -5.80 0.22
CA LEU A 50 6.38 -6.08 0.19
C LEU A 50 7.21 -4.87 -0.24
N ASN A 51 6.76 -4.11 -1.25
CA ASN A 51 7.41 -2.87 -1.71
C ASN A 51 7.50 -1.81 -0.60
N LEU A 52 6.50 -1.79 0.29
CA LEU A 52 6.41 -0.86 1.41
C LEU A 52 7.03 -1.41 2.70
N GLY A 53 7.58 -2.62 2.66
CA GLY A 53 8.14 -3.31 3.82
C GLY A 53 7.09 -3.58 4.91
N LEU A 54 5.87 -3.88 4.50
CA LEU A 54 4.74 -4.25 5.36
C LEU A 54 4.50 -5.76 5.33
N ASP A 55 3.96 -6.28 6.43
CA ASP A 55 3.48 -7.67 6.49
C ASP A 55 2.25 -7.89 5.60
N LEU A 56 2.03 -9.14 5.18
CA LEU A 56 0.90 -9.51 4.32
C LEU A 56 -0.47 -9.35 5.00
N ASP A 57 -0.50 -9.14 6.31
CA ASP A 57 -1.71 -8.77 7.06
C ASP A 57 -2.22 -7.37 6.67
N TYR A 58 -1.36 -6.52 6.11
CA TYR A 58 -1.74 -5.20 5.59
C TYR A 58 -2.45 -5.26 4.24
N ARG A 59 -2.62 -6.44 3.62
CA ARG A 59 -3.48 -6.58 2.42
C ARG A 59 -4.88 -6.03 2.65
N GLU A 60 -5.45 -6.28 3.84
CA GLU A 60 -6.79 -5.82 4.20
C GLU A 60 -6.89 -4.28 4.16
N TYR A 61 -5.79 -3.58 4.44
CA TYR A 61 -5.75 -2.12 4.30
C TYR A 61 -5.96 -1.69 2.84
N PHE A 62 -5.28 -2.33 1.89
CA PHE A 62 -5.41 -2.03 0.46
C PHE A 62 -6.80 -2.39 -0.06
N ILE A 63 -7.33 -3.57 0.32
CA ILE A 63 -8.69 -4.00 -0.03
C ILE A 63 -9.71 -2.95 0.41
N ASN A 64 -9.69 -2.56 1.69
CA ASN A 64 -10.61 -1.54 2.22
C ASN A 64 -10.41 -0.17 1.57
N ARG A 65 -9.19 0.18 1.16
CA ARG A 65 -8.88 1.46 0.51
C ARG A 65 -9.35 1.51 -0.95
N LEU A 66 -9.34 0.38 -1.64
CA LEU A 66 -9.73 0.21 -3.05
C LEU A 66 -11.23 -0.09 -3.21
N ALA A 67 -11.85 -0.80 -2.26
CA ALA A 67 -13.27 -1.16 -2.28
C ALA A 67 -14.22 0.05 -2.16
N GLY A 68 -13.68 1.26 -1.95
CA GLY A 68 -14.46 2.48 -1.80
C GLY A 68 -14.60 2.88 -0.33
N ALA A 69 -13.98 4.01 0.01
CA ALA A 69 -14.49 4.87 1.07
C ALA A 69 -15.71 5.64 0.53
#